data_AF-A0A2E4FTJ3-F1
#
_entry.id   AF-A0A2E4FTJ3-F1
#
_cell.length_a   1.000
_cell.length_b   1.000
_cell.length_c   1.000
_cell.angle_alpha   90.00
_cell.angle_beta   90.00
_cell.angle_gamma   90.00
#
_symmetry.space_group_name_H-M   'P 1'
#
loop_
_entity.id
_entity.type
_entity.pdbx_description
1 polymer ?
#
loop_
_entity_poly.entity_id
_entity_poly.type
_entity_poly.pdbx_seq_one_letter_code
_entity_poly.pdbx_strand_id
1 'polypeptide(L)' 'MIALRNLEESYSHGVSKTFVLRQIDIDVKEGEFLSIIQVTHSEANAACGRRVIQLRDGWVVKE' A
#
# COMPACT_ATOMS: atom_id res chain seq x y z
N MET A 1 -17.98 -12.55 2.62
CA MET A 1 -16.60 -13.01 2.35
C MET A 1 -16.06 -12.26 1.14
N ILE A 2 -14.87 -11.65 1.23
CA ILE A 2 -14.17 -10.93 0.14
C ILE A 2 -12.91 -11.72 -0.18
N ALA A 3 -12.64 -11.95 -1.47
CA ALA A 3 -11.41 -12.61 -1.93
C ALA A 3 -10.76 -11.76 -3.02
N LEU A 4 -9.46 -11.47 -2.84
CA LEU A 4 -8.60 -10.84 -3.82
C LEU A 4 -7.57 -11.88 -4.27
N ARG A 5 -7.34 -11.96 -5.59
CA ARG A 5 -6.38 -12.89 -6.18
C ARG A 5 -5.51 -12.18 -7.19
N ASN A 6 -4.21 -12.46 -7.16
CA ASN A 6 -3.19 -11.85 -8.00
C ASN A 6 -3.30 -10.31 -8.05
N LEU A 7 -3.57 -9.68 -6.91
CA LEU A 7 -3.66 -8.24 -6.83
C LEU A 7 -2.28 -7.63 -7.14
N GLU A 8 -2.26 -6.72 -8.10
CA GLU A 8 -1.09 -5.94 -8.46
C GLU A 8 -1.44 -4.45 -8.46
N GLU A 9 -0.53 -3.66 -7.94
CA GLU A 9 -0.63 -2.20 -7.91
C GLU A 9 0.74 -1.66 -8.26
N SER A 10 0.80 -0.71 -9.18
CA SER A 10 2.05 -0.31 -9.82
C SER A 10 1.89 1.00 -10.55
N TYR A 11 3.01 1.70 -10.72
CA TYR A 11 3.08 2.94 -11.47
C TYR A 11 4.28 2.93 -12.43
N SER A 12 4.24 3.79 -13.43
CA SER A 12 5.32 3.96 -14.40
C SER A 12 6.45 4.80 -13.80
N HIS A 13 7.69 4.31 -13.88
CA HIS A 13 8.89 5.04 -13.52
C HIS A 13 9.85 5.06 -14.72
N GLY A 14 9.73 6.10 -15.53
CA GLY A 14 10.42 6.20 -16.83
C GLY A 14 9.97 5.08 -17.76
N VAL A 15 10.94 4.29 -18.24
CA VAL A 15 10.71 3.12 -19.11
C VAL A 15 10.33 1.87 -18.32
N SER A 16 10.62 1.85 -17.02
CA SER A 16 10.37 0.71 -16.15
C SER A 16 9.06 0.85 -15.36
N LYS A 17 8.47 -0.27 -14.96
CA LYS A 17 7.30 -0.28 -14.07
C LYS A 17 7.77 -0.60 -12.65
N THR A 18 7.34 0.20 -11.68
CA THR A 18 7.57 -0.09 -10.27
C THR A 18 6.30 -0.69 -9.69
N PHE A 19 6.42 -1.88 -9.09
CA PHE A 19 5.32 -2.53 -8.40
C PHE A 19 5.31 -2.15 -6.94
N VAL A 20 4.15 -1.71 -6.46
CA VAL A 20 3.86 -1.40 -5.07
C VAL A 20 3.27 -2.62 -4.39
N LEU A 21 2.29 -3.25 -5.05
CA LEU A 21 1.80 -4.59 -4.72
C LEU A 21 2.04 -5.51 -5.91
N ARG A 22 2.45 -6.75 -5.65
CA ARG A 22 2.70 -7.72 -6.72
C ARG A 22 2.26 -9.10 -6.28
N GLN A 23 1.33 -9.68 -7.04
CA GLN A 23 0.85 -11.06 -6.87
C GLN A 23 0.37 -11.34 -5.44
N ILE A 24 -0.47 -10.44 -4.92
CA ILE A 24 -1.00 -10.56 -3.56
C ILE A 24 -2.37 -11.26 -3.59
N ASP A 25 -2.50 -12.32 -2.80
CA ASP A 25 -3.75 -13.03 -2.55
C ASP A 25 -4.23 -12.74 -1.11
N ILE A 26 -5.49 -12.34 -0.94
CA ILE A 26 -6.09 -12.04 0.37
C ILE A 26 -7.50 -12.63 0.43
N ASP A 27 -7.85 -13.23 1.55
CA ASP A 27 -9.23 -13.60 1.91
C ASP A 27 -9.64 -12.88 3.19
N VAL A 28 -10.84 -12.29 3.17
CA VAL A 28 -11.45 -11.63 4.34
C VAL A 28 -12.80 -12.29 4.59
N LYS A 29 -12.94 -12.88 5.79
CA LYS A 29 -14.18 -13.55 6.19
C LYS A 29 -15.24 -12.53 6.58
N GLU A 30 -16.48 -13.01 6.65
CA GLU A 30 -17.56 -12.18 7.15
C GLU A 30 -17.33 -11.84 8.63
N GLY A 31 -17.54 -10.57 8.99
CA GLY A 31 -17.28 -10.06 10.33
C GLY A 31 -15.82 -9.68 10.62
N GLU A 32 -14.87 -9.97 9.72
CA GLU A 32 -13.48 -9.55 9.88
C GLU A 32 -13.28 -8.09 9.47
N PHE A 33 -12.48 -7.38 10.28
CA PHE A 33 -12.01 -6.04 9.95
C PHE A 33 -10.60 -6.13 9.37
N LEU A 34 -10.37 -5.45 8.24
CA LEU A 34 -9.07 -5.39 7.58
C LEU A 34 -8.59 -3.94 7.48
N SER A 35 -7.32 -3.71 7.82
CA SER A 35 -6.60 -2.47 7.53
C SER A 35 -5.28 -2.80 6.85
N ILE A 36 -4.92 -2.03 5.83
CA ILE A 36 -3.66 -2.19 5.08
C ILE A 36 -2.81 -0.95 5.35
N ILE A 37 -1.59 -1.15 5.83
CA ILE A 37 -0.62 -0.09 6.09
C ILE A 37 0.61 -0.37 5.23
N GLN A 38 1.06 0.66 4.52
CA GLN A 38 2.30 0.63 3.77
C GLN A 38 3.34 1.51 4.46
N VAL A 39 4.54 0.98 4.65
CA VAL A 39 5.70 1.74 5.15
C VAL A 39 6.73 1.82 4.03
N THR A 40 7.13 3.04 3.68
CA THR A 40 8.08 3.27 2.59
C THR A 40 8.79 4.60 2.77
N HIS A 41 10.01 4.69 2.22
CA HIS A 41 10.76 5.93 2.08
C HIS A 41 10.56 6.60 0.71
N SER A 42 9.80 5.99 -0.19
CA SER A 42 9.47 6.53 -1.51
C SER A 42 8.16 7.32 -1.44
N GLU A 43 8.23 8.63 -1.73
CA GLU A 43 7.02 9.45 -1.84
C GLU A 43 6.08 8.95 -2.93
N ALA A 44 6.62 8.46 -4.05
CA ALA A 44 5.82 7.90 -5.15
C ALA A 44 5.04 6.65 -4.73
N ASN A 45 5.66 5.74 -3.96
CA ASN A 45 4.94 4.58 -3.43
C ASN A 45 3.94 5.02 -2.36
N ALA A 46 4.30 5.98 -1.50
CA ALA A 46 3.40 6.46 -0.45
C ALA A 46 2.11 7.05 -1.05
N ALA A 47 2.22 7.74 -2.19
CA ALA A 47 1.08 8.33 -2.90
C ALA A 47 0.04 7.30 -3.42
N CYS A 48 0.42 6.01 -3.51
CA CYS A 48 -0.53 4.93 -3.81
C CYS A 48 -1.49 4.63 -2.66
N GLY A 49 -1.13 5.02 -1.43
CA GLY A 49 -1.98 4.91 -0.26
C GLY A 49 -3.08 5.98 -0.23
N ARG A 50 -4.22 5.66 0.37
CA ARG A 50 -5.33 6.61 0.56
C ARG A 50 -4.97 7.79 1.48
N ARG A 51 -4.06 7.58 2.43
CA ARG A 51 -3.56 8.58 3.37
C ARG A 51 -2.07 8.34 3.56
N VAL A 52 -1.30 9.42 3.68
CA VAL A 52 0.14 9.39 3.93
C VAL A 52 0.42 10.11 5.23
N ILE A 53 1.09 9.43 6.16
CA ILE A 53 1.58 10.03 7.40
C ILE A 53 3.10 10.02 7.33
N GLN A 54 3.74 11.17 7.54
CA GLN A 54 5.19 11.25 7.62
C GLN A 54 5.62 11.13 9.07
N LEU A 55 6.56 10.21 9.31
CA LEU A 55 7.14 9.97 10.61
C LEU A 55 8.61 10.38 10.62
N ARG A 56 9.07 10.92 11.75
CA ARG A 56 10.49 11.17 12.03
C ARG A 56 10.78 10.74 13.46
N ASP A 57 11.70 9.79 13.61
CA ASP A 57 12.13 9.27 14.92
C ASP A 57 10.96 8.80 15.81
N GLY A 58 9.94 8.18 15.18
CA GLY A 58 8.74 7.69 15.86
C GLY A 58 7.63 8.73 16.06
N TRP A 59 7.86 9.99 15.70
CA TRP A 59 6.90 11.09 15.83
C TRP A 59 6.22 11.42 14.52
N VAL A 60 4.91 11.71 14.56
CA VAL A 60 4.20 12.25 13.40
C VAL A 60 4.64 13.68 13.15
N VAL A 61 5.10 13.95 11.93
CA VAL A 61 5.54 15.28 11.51
C VAL A 61 4.65 15.89 10.41
N LYS A 62 3.85 15.10 9.71
CA LYS A 62 2.87 15.55 8.70
C LYS A 62 1.78 14.50 8.48
N GLU A 63 0.56 14.94 8.19
CA GLU A 63 -0.60 14.11 7.78
C GLU A 63 -1.22 14.58 6.47
#